data_AF-A0A3D0U4Y7-F1
#
_entry.id   AF-A0A3D0U4Y7-F1
#
_cell.length_a   1.000
_cell.length_b   1.000
_cell.length_c   1.000
_cell.angle_alpha   90.00
_cell.angle_beta   90.00
_cell.angle_gamma   90.00
#
_symmetry.space_group_name_H-M   'P 1'
#
loop_
_entity.id
_entity.type
_entity.pdbx_description
1 polymer ?
#
loop_
_entity_poly.entity_id
_entity_poly.type
_entity_poly.pdbx_seq_one_letter_code
_entity_poly.pdbx_strand_id
1 'polypeptide(L)'
;MAETIIKIDLNKSPYDQDDIHNRWHPDIPMAAMVKPGDDFIIECYDWTGGQIKNDDDASDVRDVDLSQVHFLSGPVGVEGAEPGDLLVVEILDIGAFQESLWGFNGFFSKQNGGGFLTEHFPEAQKSIWDFNGMFTKSRHVPGVEFAGLIHPGLIGCLPSKEMLEEWNKREKELYDTEPDRVPGLANLPYAETAHMGKLTGAERDAAAAEGARTVPPREHGGNCD
;
A
#
# COMPACT_ATOMS: atom_id res chain seq x y z
N MET A 1 18.89 -17.67 10.24
CA MET A 1 18.16 -16.41 10.05
C MET A 1 17.54 -16.50 8.67
N ALA A 2 16.24 -16.21 8.56
CA ALA A 2 15.56 -16.18 7.27
C ALA A 2 16.25 -15.16 6.34
N GLU A 3 16.25 -15.44 5.03
CA GLU A 3 16.83 -14.55 4.04
C GLU A 3 15.88 -13.37 3.75
N THR A 4 16.43 -12.16 3.67
CA THR A 4 15.67 -11.00 3.17
C THR A 4 15.65 -11.01 1.65
N ILE A 5 14.53 -11.44 1.07
CA ILE A 5 14.37 -11.65 -0.38
C ILE A 5 14.01 -10.37 -1.15
N ILE A 6 13.43 -9.39 -0.47
CA ILE A 6 13.18 -8.04 -1.00
C ILE A 6 13.70 -7.05 0.04
N LYS A 7 14.63 -6.18 -0.37
CA LYS A 7 15.29 -5.19 0.47
C LYS A 7 14.93 -3.78 0.04
N ILE A 8 14.73 -2.88 0.99
CA ILE A 8 14.33 -1.49 0.76
C ILE A 8 15.44 -0.54 1.19
N ASP A 9 15.81 0.36 0.30
CA ASP A 9 16.57 1.57 0.65
C ASP A 9 15.61 2.75 0.84
N LEU A 10 15.36 3.13 2.10
CA LEU A 10 14.46 4.25 2.46
C LEU A 10 14.93 5.62 1.91
N ASN A 11 16.16 5.73 1.40
CA ASN A 11 16.67 6.96 0.79
C ASN A 11 16.41 7.04 -0.73
N LYS A 12 15.88 5.98 -1.33
CA LYS A 12 15.55 5.91 -2.75
C LYS A 12 14.06 6.02 -2.99
N SER A 13 13.72 6.51 -4.18
CA SER A 13 12.35 6.47 -4.66
C SER A 13 11.90 5.02 -4.81
N PRO A 14 10.67 4.66 -4.39
CA PRO A 14 10.11 3.34 -4.66
C PRO A 14 10.07 3.00 -6.16
N TYR A 15 9.96 4.01 -7.03
CA TYR A 15 10.00 3.85 -8.48
C TYR A 15 11.37 3.39 -9.01
N ASP A 16 12.45 3.53 -8.22
CA ASP A 16 13.80 3.08 -8.60
C ASP A 16 14.05 1.60 -8.24
N GLN A 17 13.05 0.90 -7.70
CA GLN A 17 13.16 -0.50 -7.27
C GLN A 17 12.12 -1.37 -7.98
N ASP A 18 12.59 -2.28 -8.84
CA ASP A 18 11.71 -3.10 -9.68
C ASP A 18 10.95 -4.20 -8.92
N ASP A 19 11.34 -4.48 -7.67
CA ASP A 19 10.67 -5.43 -6.77
C ASP A 19 9.47 -4.81 -6.03
N ILE A 20 9.08 -3.59 -6.43
CA ILE A 20 7.98 -2.80 -5.86
C ILE A 20 6.92 -2.54 -6.95
N HIS A 21 5.65 -2.55 -6.57
CA HIS A 21 4.55 -2.14 -7.45
C HIS A 21 3.47 -1.40 -6.67
N ASN A 22 2.61 -0.61 -7.34
CA ASN A 22 1.51 0.11 -6.67
C ASN A 22 0.15 -0.03 -7.37
N ARG A 23 0.03 -1.03 -8.25
CA ARG A 23 -1.21 -1.45 -8.91
C ARG A 23 -1.36 -2.96 -8.82
N TRP A 24 -2.61 -3.42 -8.86
CA TRP A 24 -2.91 -4.83 -9.08
C TRP A 24 -3.07 -5.11 -10.57
N HIS A 25 -2.25 -6.01 -11.11
CA HIS A 25 -2.33 -6.43 -12.50
C HIS A 25 -1.75 -7.85 -12.68
N PRO A 26 -2.38 -8.75 -13.46
CA PRO A 26 -1.94 -10.14 -13.60
C PRO A 26 -0.53 -10.29 -14.19
N ASP A 27 -0.13 -9.33 -15.04
CA ASP A 27 1.12 -9.44 -15.81
C ASP A 27 2.35 -8.88 -15.07
N ILE A 28 2.22 -8.37 -13.84
CA ILE A 28 3.39 -7.90 -13.07
C ILE A 28 4.30 -9.10 -12.79
N PRO A 29 5.57 -9.11 -13.27
CA PRO A 29 6.47 -10.22 -13.05
C PRO A 29 6.82 -10.39 -11.57
N MET A 30 7.08 -11.63 -11.16
CA MET A 30 7.51 -11.93 -9.80
C MET A 30 8.82 -11.21 -9.44
N ALA A 31 8.84 -10.54 -8.30
CA ALA A 31 10.03 -9.93 -7.72
C ALA A 31 11.03 -11.00 -7.28
N ALA A 32 10.53 -12.05 -6.62
CA ALA A 32 11.30 -13.19 -6.12
C ALA A 32 10.50 -14.49 -6.26
N MET A 33 11.20 -15.63 -6.22
CA MET A 33 10.61 -16.97 -6.22
C MET A 33 11.01 -17.71 -4.94
N VAL A 34 10.06 -18.41 -4.34
CA VAL A 34 10.25 -19.25 -3.13
C VAL A 34 9.58 -20.61 -3.32
N LYS A 35 9.91 -21.56 -2.44
CA LYS A 35 9.27 -22.87 -2.39
C LYS A 35 8.23 -22.93 -1.29
N PRO A 36 7.20 -23.79 -1.42
CA PRO A 36 6.30 -24.06 -0.31
C PRO A 36 7.07 -24.46 0.95
N GLY A 37 6.84 -23.75 2.05
CA GLY A 37 7.48 -23.97 3.35
C GLY A 37 8.76 -23.18 3.61
N ASP A 38 9.20 -22.30 2.69
CA ASP A 38 10.33 -21.40 2.94
C ASP A 38 9.95 -20.26 3.91
N ASP A 39 10.84 -19.97 4.86
CA ASP A 39 10.79 -18.78 5.72
C ASP A 39 11.67 -17.67 5.13
N PHE A 40 11.13 -16.46 4.97
CA PHE A 40 11.84 -15.31 4.40
C PHE A 40 11.39 -13.99 5.03
N ILE A 41 12.16 -12.93 4.78
CA ILE A 41 11.86 -11.56 5.21
C ILE A 41 11.60 -10.70 3.97
N ILE A 42 10.57 -9.85 4.06
CA ILE A 42 10.27 -8.80 3.09
C ILE A 42 10.37 -7.46 3.82
N GLU A 43 11.16 -6.56 3.28
CA GLU A 43 11.20 -5.16 3.71
C GLU A 43 10.18 -4.35 2.90
N CYS A 44 9.56 -3.34 3.53
CA CYS A 44 8.47 -2.55 2.93
C CYS A 44 8.72 -1.05 3.12
N TYR A 45 8.41 -0.26 2.09
CA TYR A 45 8.19 1.18 2.30
C TYR A 45 6.94 1.41 3.15
N ASP A 46 6.83 2.57 3.80
CA ASP A 46 5.50 3.03 4.20
C ASP A 46 4.64 3.22 2.94
N TRP A 47 3.32 3.10 3.09
CA TRP A 47 2.39 3.13 1.96
C TRP A 47 2.51 4.34 1.03
N THR A 48 3.00 5.48 1.52
CA THR A 48 3.19 6.70 0.72
C THR A 48 4.53 6.76 0.00
N GLY A 49 5.47 5.87 0.34
CA GLY A 49 6.83 5.90 -0.20
C GLY A 49 7.66 7.05 0.37
N GLY A 50 7.41 7.43 1.62
CA GLY A 50 8.14 8.49 2.32
C GLY A 50 7.65 9.91 2.03
N GLN A 51 6.44 10.11 1.53
CA GLN A 51 5.89 11.46 1.31
C GLN A 51 5.67 12.20 2.65
N ILE A 52 5.28 11.48 3.70
CA ILE A 52 5.03 12.04 5.03
C ILE A 52 6.30 12.11 5.87
N LYS A 53 6.48 13.20 6.60
CA LYS A 53 7.68 13.54 7.38
C LYS A 53 7.40 13.55 8.88
N ASN A 54 8.44 13.22 9.65
CA ASN A 54 8.44 13.36 11.10
C ASN A 54 8.73 14.81 11.49
N ASP A 55 7.70 15.64 11.38
CA ASP A 55 7.70 17.03 11.84
C ASP A 55 6.29 17.39 12.35
N ASP A 56 6.10 18.66 12.71
CA ASP A 56 4.88 19.16 13.33
C ASP A 56 4.04 19.99 12.32
N ASP A 57 4.19 19.74 11.02
CA ASP A 57 3.42 20.38 9.95
C ASP A 57 2.59 19.33 9.18
N ALA A 58 1.28 19.52 9.10
CA ALA A 58 0.37 18.61 8.39
C ALA A 58 0.24 18.90 6.89
N SER A 59 1.05 19.83 6.35
CA SER A 59 1.04 20.16 4.92
C SER A 59 1.37 18.96 4.02
N ASP A 60 2.23 18.05 4.47
CA ASP A 60 2.53 16.81 3.76
C ASP A 60 1.32 15.87 3.68
N VAL A 61 0.51 15.75 4.74
CA VAL A 61 -0.77 15.02 4.71
C VAL A 61 -1.79 15.71 3.82
N ARG A 62 -1.79 17.05 3.76
CA ARG A 62 -2.68 17.82 2.88
C ARG A 62 -2.36 17.57 1.41
N ASP A 63 -1.07 17.57 1.08
CA ASP A 63 -0.56 17.64 -0.30
C ASP A 63 -0.07 16.29 -0.84
N VAL A 64 -0.12 15.22 -0.05
CA VAL A 64 0.25 13.86 -0.47
C VAL A 64 -0.46 13.48 -1.76
N ASP A 65 0.29 12.90 -2.69
CA ASP A 65 -0.26 12.36 -3.92
C ASP A 65 -0.82 10.96 -3.67
N LEU A 66 -2.12 10.93 -3.36
CA LEU A 66 -2.87 9.69 -3.12
C LEU A 66 -3.00 8.82 -4.36
N SER A 67 -2.56 9.25 -5.55
CA SER A 67 -2.52 8.36 -6.72
C SER A 67 -1.35 7.36 -6.67
N GLN A 68 -0.31 7.65 -5.88
CA GLN A 68 0.88 6.81 -5.75
C GLN A 68 0.68 5.61 -4.82
N VAL A 69 -0.18 5.74 -3.81
CA VAL A 69 -0.36 4.69 -2.80
C VAL A 69 -1.02 3.45 -3.39
N HIS A 70 -0.74 2.25 -2.88
CA HIS A 70 0.27 1.85 -1.89
C HIS A 70 1.50 1.25 -2.60
N PHE A 71 2.73 1.56 -2.17
CA PHE A 71 3.92 0.85 -2.66
C PHE A 71 4.08 -0.51 -1.96
N LEU A 72 3.90 -1.59 -2.72
CA LEU A 72 3.89 -2.97 -2.25
C LEU A 72 5.18 -3.69 -2.62
N SER A 73 5.76 -4.43 -1.68
CA SER A 73 6.90 -5.31 -1.93
C SER A 73 6.44 -6.65 -2.50
N GLY A 74 6.87 -6.96 -3.71
CA GLY A 74 6.47 -8.16 -4.43
C GLY A 74 6.27 -7.91 -5.92
N PRO A 75 5.57 -8.80 -6.63
CA PRO A 75 4.93 -10.03 -6.14
C PRO A 75 5.93 -11.15 -5.82
N VAL A 76 5.65 -11.99 -4.80
CA VAL A 76 6.46 -13.19 -4.52
C VAL A 76 5.79 -14.41 -5.16
N GLY A 77 6.51 -15.08 -6.06
CA GLY A 77 6.04 -16.30 -6.69
C GLY A 77 6.35 -17.54 -5.85
N VAL A 78 5.40 -18.46 -5.78
CA VAL A 78 5.54 -19.73 -5.05
C VAL A 78 5.58 -20.88 -6.05
N GLU A 79 6.65 -21.68 -6.04
CA GLU A 79 6.80 -22.82 -6.94
C GLU A 79 5.61 -23.78 -6.82
N GLY A 80 4.92 -24.03 -7.94
CA GLY A 80 3.81 -24.98 -8.02
C GLY A 80 2.45 -24.45 -7.57
N ALA A 81 2.32 -23.17 -7.20
CA ALA A 81 1.02 -22.57 -6.91
C ALA A 81 0.20 -22.39 -8.21
N GLU A 82 -1.07 -22.84 -8.20
CA GLU A 82 -1.97 -22.78 -9.35
C GLU A 82 -3.27 -22.01 -9.05
N PRO A 83 -3.96 -21.48 -10.07
CA PRO A 83 -5.29 -20.90 -9.89
C PRO A 83 -6.26 -21.90 -9.24
N GLY A 84 -6.84 -21.51 -8.11
CA GLY A 84 -7.75 -22.34 -7.31
C GLY A 84 -7.15 -22.89 -6.02
N ASP A 85 -5.83 -22.78 -5.85
CA ASP A 85 -5.17 -23.10 -4.58
C ASP A 85 -5.43 -22.04 -3.50
N LEU A 86 -5.19 -22.43 -2.25
CA LEU A 86 -5.07 -21.51 -1.12
C LEU A 86 -3.60 -21.37 -0.75
N LEU A 87 -3.10 -20.14 -0.79
CA LEU A 87 -1.79 -19.82 -0.22
C LEU A 87 -1.93 -19.60 1.29
N VAL A 88 -1.33 -20.50 2.08
CA VAL A 88 -1.27 -20.36 3.53
C VAL A 88 -0.03 -19.53 3.89
N VAL A 89 -0.25 -18.37 4.50
CA VAL A 89 0.82 -17.48 4.97
C VAL A 89 0.80 -17.44 6.50
N GLU A 90 1.89 -17.86 7.12
CA GLU A 90 2.12 -17.69 8.56
C GLU A 90 2.97 -16.44 8.77
N ILE A 91 2.41 -15.42 9.43
CA ILE A 91 3.15 -14.21 9.79
C ILE A 91 3.89 -14.50 11.09
N LEU A 92 5.19 -14.78 10.99
CA LEU A 92 6.03 -15.16 12.12
C LEU A 92 6.38 -13.96 13.02
N ASP A 93 6.66 -12.81 12.43
CA ASP A 93 6.94 -11.55 13.14
C ASP A 93 6.80 -10.33 12.20
N ILE A 94 6.60 -9.14 12.76
CA ILE A 94 6.59 -7.86 12.04
C ILE A 94 7.26 -6.78 12.91
N GLY A 95 8.07 -5.92 12.31
CA GLY A 95 8.70 -4.81 13.02
C GLY A 95 9.01 -3.61 12.14
N ALA A 96 9.51 -2.55 12.77
CA ALA A 96 10.02 -1.36 12.11
C ALA A 96 11.52 -1.47 11.84
N PHE A 97 12.00 -0.72 10.84
CA PHE A 97 13.42 -0.52 10.63
C PHE A 97 14.07 0.14 11.84
N GLN A 98 15.31 -0.25 12.16
CA GLN A 98 16.03 0.31 13.30
C GLN A 98 16.38 1.79 13.09
N GLU A 99 16.58 2.17 11.85
CA GLU A 99 16.80 3.55 11.40
C GLU A 99 15.51 4.37 11.27
N SER A 100 14.32 3.76 11.42
CA SER A 100 13.02 4.42 11.28
C SER A 100 12.03 3.98 12.36
N LEU A 101 12.36 4.30 13.62
CA LEU A 101 11.55 3.97 14.81
C LEU A 101 10.44 4.98 15.10
N TRP A 102 9.70 5.36 14.05
CA TRP A 102 8.54 6.23 14.16
C TRP A 102 7.51 5.90 13.06
N GLY A 103 6.27 6.32 13.28
CA GLY A 103 5.19 6.27 12.29
C GLY A 103 4.26 7.47 12.42
N PHE A 104 3.25 7.54 11.55
CA PHE A 104 2.31 8.64 11.54
C PHE A 104 0.87 8.15 11.49
N ASN A 105 -0.02 9.01 11.97
CA ASN A 105 -1.45 8.95 11.70
C ASN A 105 -1.87 10.35 11.21
N GLY A 106 -2.89 10.41 10.36
CA GLY A 106 -3.40 11.68 9.88
C GLY A 106 -4.86 11.63 9.49
N PHE A 107 -5.45 12.80 9.38
CA PHE A 107 -6.73 13.00 8.72
C PHE A 107 -6.41 13.65 7.39
N PHE A 108 -6.90 13.09 6.30
CA PHE A 108 -6.80 13.78 5.02
C PHE A 108 -7.78 14.95 4.96
N SER A 109 -7.39 15.99 4.23
CA SER A 109 -8.31 17.05 3.86
C SER A 109 -9.50 16.48 3.09
N LYS A 110 -10.70 17.04 3.29
CA LYS A 110 -11.87 16.74 2.45
C LYS A 110 -11.57 16.87 0.95
N GLN A 111 -10.67 17.78 0.60
CA GLN A 111 -10.29 18.07 -0.78
C GLN A 111 -9.27 17.08 -1.37
N ASN A 112 -8.67 16.22 -0.55
CA ASN A 112 -7.65 15.26 -0.97
C ASN A 112 -7.73 13.97 -0.16
N GLY A 113 -8.79 13.18 -0.37
CA GLY A 113 -8.98 11.86 0.24
C GLY A 113 -10.14 11.79 1.25
N GLY A 114 -10.18 12.70 2.23
CA GLY A 114 -11.14 12.65 3.33
C GLY A 114 -11.00 11.41 4.23
N GLY A 115 -12.10 11.00 4.84
CA GLY A 115 -12.16 9.99 5.90
C GLY A 115 -13.52 9.94 6.60
N PHE A 116 -13.64 9.09 7.62
CA PHE A 116 -14.94 8.77 8.23
C PHE A 116 -15.65 9.99 8.87
N LEU A 117 -14.91 10.88 9.53
CA LEU A 117 -15.46 12.07 10.21
C LEU A 117 -15.14 13.38 9.49
N THR A 118 -14.96 13.33 8.16
CA THR A 118 -14.52 14.49 7.36
C THR A 118 -15.40 15.73 7.50
N GLU A 119 -16.70 15.56 7.72
CA GLU A 119 -17.61 16.71 7.90
C GLU A 119 -17.38 17.42 9.24
N HIS A 120 -16.75 16.77 10.22
CA HIS A 120 -16.38 17.36 11.51
C HIS A 120 -14.93 17.87 11.51
N PHE A 121 -14.03 17.15 10.84
CA PHE A 121 -12.60 17.47 10.75
C PHE A 121 -12.19 17.53 9.26
N PRO A 122 -12.55 18.60 8.53
CA PRO A 122 -12.34 18.68 7.08
C PRO A 122 -10.91 19.06 6.68
N GLU A 123 -10.11 19.54 7.63
CA GLU A 123 -8.72 19.98 7.41
C GLU A 123 -7.74 18.84 7.66
N ALA A 124 -6.63 18.84 6.92
CA ALA A 124 -5.59 17.85 7.11
C ALA A 124 -4.93 18.00 8.48
N GLN A 125 -4.70 16.89 9.18
CA GLN A 125 -4.03 16.84 10.47
C GLN A 125 -3.02 15.69 10.52
N LYS A 126 -2.04 15.79 11.41
CA LYS A 126 -0.99 14.77 11.58
C LYS A 126 -0.70 14.54 13.06
N SER A 127 -0.51 13.28 13.44
CA SER A 127 0.10 12.87 14.69
C SER A 127 1.27 11.92 14.41
N ILE A 128 2.38 12.09 15.14
CA ILE A 128 3.59 11.27 14.97
C ILE A 128 3.76 10.41 16.22
N TRP A 129 4.16 9.16 16.00
CA TRP A 129 4.22 8.11 16.99
C TRP A 129 5.63 7.52 17.02
N ASP A 130 6.31 7.60 18.17
CA ASP A 130 7.65 7.04 18.35
C ASP A 130 7.56 5.61 18.92
N PHE A 131 8.34 4.69 18.36
CA PHE A 131 8.34 3.28 18.76
C PHE A 131 9.40 3.00 19.84
N ASN A 132 8.98 2.48 20.98
CA ASN A 132 9.82 2.15 22.14
C ASN A 132 9.69 0.66 22.47
N GLY A 133 10.40 -0.18 21.72
CA GLY A 133 10.23 -1.64 21.79
C GLY A 133 8.83 -2.03 21.32
N MET A 134 8.05 -2.68 22.19
CA MET A 134 6.67 -3.08 21.88
C MET A 134 5.65 -1.94 22.03
N PHE A 135 6.06 -0.80 22.59
CA PHE A 135 5.16 0.31 22.94
C PHE A 135 5.29 1.47 21.96
N THR A 136 4.23 2.28 21.87
CA THR A 136 4.22 3.53 21.11
C THR A 136 3.56 4.66 21.88
N LYS A 137 3.99 5.89 21.63
CA LYS A 137 3.41 7.12 22.19
C LYS A 137 3.55 8.28 21.19
N SER A 138 2.71 9.28 21.33
CA SER A 138 2.76 10.48 20.48
C SER A 138 3.06 11.73 21.30
N ARG A 139 3.98 12.57 20.79
CA ARG A 139 4.19 13.93 21.33
C ARG A 139 2.96 14.84 21.17
N HIS A 140 2.04 14.49 20.28
CA HIS A 140 0.81 15.23 20.00
C HIS A 140 -0.38 14.75 20.83
N VAL A 141 -0.27 13.61 21.52
CA VAL A 141 -1.33 13.02 22.34
C VAL A 141 -0.80 12.70 23.74
N PRO A 142 -0.76 13.69 24.66
CA PRO A 142 -0.17 13.51 25.98
C PRO A 142 -0.88 12.46 26.83
N GLY A 143 -0.12 11.72 27.63
CA GLY A 143 -0.65 10.74 28.59
C GLY A 143 -1.08 9.40 27.97
N VAL A 144 -0.79 9.18 26.69
CA VAL A 144 -1.11 7.93 25.98
C VAL A 144 0.18 7.16 25.63
N GLU A 145 0.24 5.91 26.09
CA GLU A 145 1.25 4.93 25.68
C GLU A 145 0.60 3.54 25.71
N PHE A 146 0.81 2.75 24.65
CA PHE A 146 0.19 1.43 24.52
C PHE A 146 1.08 0.48 23.73
N ALA A 147 0.85 -0.83 23.90
CA ALA A 147 1.53 -1.86 23.12
C ALA A 147 0.93 -1.95 21.71
N GLY A 148 1.78 -2.01 20.68
CA GLY A 148 1.35 -2.11 19.30
C GLY A 148 0.69 -3.45 18.99
N LEU A 149 -0.46 -3.41 18.30
CA LEU A 149 -0.99 -4.57 17.58
C LEU A 149 -0.47 -4.48 16.14
N ILE A 150 0.72 -5.01 15.91
CA ILE A 150 1.42 -4.85 14.62
C ILE A 150 0.80 -5.83 13.60
N HIS A 151 0.38 -5.31 12.45
CA HIS A 151 -0.26 -6.07 11.37
C HIS A 151 0.02 -5.40 10.01
N PRO A 152 -0.02 -6.15 8.89
CA PRO A 152 -0.03 -5.56 7.57
C PRO A 152 -1.45 -5.11 7.22
N GLY A 153 -1.64 -3.83 6.91
CA GLY A 153 -2.95 -3.37 6.41
C GLY A 153 -3.28 -3.91 5.01
N LEU A 154 -2.25 -4.27 4.24
CA LEU A 154 -2.40 -4.75 2.88
C LEU A 154 -1.52 -5.97 2.63
N ILE A 155 -2.18 -7.09 2.31
CA ILE A 155 -1.55 -8.33 1.81
C ILE A 155 -2.54 -9.05 0.88
N GLY A 156 -2.07 -9.62 -0.22
CA GLY A 156 -2.91 -10.36 -1.17
C GLY A 156 -2.13 -10.88 -2.38
N CYS A 157 -2.74 -11.77 -3.15
CA CYS A 157 -2.18 -12.32 -4.39
C CYS A 157 -2.57 -11.48 -5.62
N LEU A 158 -1.86 -11.63 -6.74
CA LEU A 158 -2.29 -10.99 -8.00
C LEU A 158 -3.68 -11.49 -8.45
N PRO A 159 -4.51 -10.63 -9.06
CA PRO A 159 -5.78 -11.05 -9.64
C PRO A 159 -5.59 -11.81 -10.95
N SER A 160 -6.61 -12.57 -11.37
CA SER A 160 -6.74 -12.99 -12.78
C SER A 160 -7.15 -11.80 -13.66
N LYS A 161 -7.01 -11.94 -14.98
CA LYS A 161 -7.47 -10.93 -15.94
C LYS A 161 -8.99 -10.66 -15.81
N GLU A 162 -9.78 -11.72 -15.70
CA GLU A 162 -11.25 -11.63 -15.53
C GLU A 162 -11.63 -10.89 -14.24
N MET A 163 -10.91 -11.14 -13.16
CA MET A 163 -11.14 -10.47 -11.88
C MET A 163 -10.78 -8.98 -11.96
N LEU A 164 -9.65 -8.63 -12.58
CA LEU A 164 -9.26 -7.24 -12.82
C LEU A 164 -10.31 -6.48 -13.66
N GLU A 165 -10.82 -7.11 -14.73
CA GLU A 165 -11.85 -6.52 -15.59
C GLU A 165 -13.15 -6.25 -14.82
N GLU A 166 -13.59 -7.19 -13.98
CA GLU A 166 -14.78 -7.03 -13.14
C GLU A 166 -14.61 -5.88 -12.13
N TRP A 167 -13.44 -5.78 -11.49
CA TRP A 167 -13.13 -4.69 -10.56
C TRP A 167 -13.20 -3.33 -11.24
N ASN A 168 -12.50 -3.17 -12.36
CA ASN A 168 -12.46 -1.93 -13.11
C ASN A 168 -13.86 -1.53 -13.60
N LYS A 169 -14.65 -2.50 -14.07
CA LYS A 169 -16.02 -2.26 -14.53
C LYS A 169 -16.92 -1.74 -13.41
N ARG A 170 -17.05 -2.47 -12.30
CA ARG A 170 -18.00 -2.11 -11.23
C ARG A 170 -17.59 -0.83 -10.49
N GLU A 171 -16.28 -0.59 -10.33
CA GLU A 171 -15.77 0.63 -9.69
C GLU A 171 -15.97 1.84 -10.59
N LYS A 172 -15.82 1.67 -11.91
CA LYS A 172 -16.17 2.71 -12.88
C LYS A 172 -17.67 3.00 -12.88
N GLU A 173 -18.52 1.97 -12.85
CA GLU A 173 -19.97 2.16 -12.76
C GLU A 173 -20.35 2.97 -11.52
N LEU A 174 -19.73 2.71 -10.37
CA LEU A 174 -19.93 3.51 -9.15
C LEU A 174 -19.43 4.94 -9.32
N TYR A 175 -18.20 5.13 -9.83
CA TYR A 175 -17.63 6.45 -10.09
C TYR A 175 -18.54 7.30 -10.99
N ASP A 176 -19.07 6.71 -12.06
CA ASP A 176 -19.91 7.40 -13.04
C ASP A 176 -21.27 7.86 -12.46
N THR A 177 -21.68 7.36 -11.27
CA THR A 177 -22.90 7.86 -10.60
C THR A 177 -22.75 9.27 -10.04
N GLU A 178 -21.55 9.64 -9.57
CA GLU A 178 -21.23 10.96 -9.02
C GLU A 178 -19.78 11.37 -9.36
N PRO A 179 -19.46 11.63 -10.65
CA PRO A 179 -18.08 11.83 -11.10
C PRO A 179 -17.41 13.09 -10.55
N ASP A 180 -18.19 14.09 -10.14
CA ASP A 180 -17.71 15.37 -9.60
C ASP A 180 -17.71 15.40 -8.05
N ARG A 181 -17.99 14.27 -7.39
CA ARG A 181 -18.05 14.20 -5.93
C ARG A 181 -16.67 14.39 -5.29
N VAL A 182 -16.62 15.15 -4.20
CA VAL A 182 -15.41 15.35 -3.39
C VAL A 182 -15.66 14.98 -1.92
N PRO A 183 -14.97 13.96 -1.37
CA PRO A 183 -14.07 13.02 -2.05
C PRO A 183 -14.77 12.10 -3.06
N GLY A 184 -14.03 11.55 -4.03
CA GLY A 184 -14.58 10.61 -5.02
C GLY A 184 -15.10 9.31 -4.40
N LEU A 185 -15.99 8.60 -5.10
CA LEU A 185 -16.59 7.33 -4.63
C LEU A 185 -15.66 6.12 -4.82
N ALA A 186 -14.85 6.15 -5.88
CA ALA A 186 -13.89 5.10 -6.21
C ALA A 186 -12.66 5.73 -6.89
N ASN A 187 -11.54 5.03 -6.87
CA ASN A 187 -10.31 5.46 -7.52
C ASN A 187 -10.05 4.59 -8.75
N LEU A 188 -10.22 5.17 -9.94
CA LEU A 188 -10.02 4.45 -11.20
C LEU A 188 -8.54 4.17 -11.49
N PRO A 189 -8.22 3.23 -12.41
CA PRO A 189 -6.86 3.06 -12.93
C PRO A 189 -6.23 4.39 -13.35
N TYR A 190 -4.96 4.59 -12.99
CA TYR A 190 -4.23 5.83 -13.24
C TYR A 190 -2.76 5.56 -13.53
N ALA A 191 -2.36 5.74 -14.79
CA ALA A 191 -1.08 5.30 -15.33
C ALA A 191 0.11 6.21 -14.99
N GLU A 192 -0.13 7.51 -14.78
CA GLU A 192 0.97 8.49 -14.62
C GLU A 192 1.83 8.21 -13.40
N THR A 193 1.22 7.70 -12.33
CA THR A 193 1.90 7.32 -11.08
C THR A 193 1.95 5.82 -10.86
N ALA A 194 1.69 5.02 -11.90
CA ALA A 194 1.73 3.57 -11.79
C ALA A 194 3.18 3.06 -11.79
N HIS A 195 3.58 2.37 -10.72
CA HIS A 195 4.76 1.53 -10.67
C HIS A 195 4.34 0.08 -10.90
N MET A 196 4.83 -0.52 -11.99
CA MET A 196 4.41 -1.83 -12.49
C MET A 196 5.49 -2.89 -12.28
N GLY A 197 6.37 -2.70 -11.29
CA GLY A 197 7.51 -3.56 -11.03
C GLY A 197 8.44 -3.65 -12.23
N LYS A 198 8.78 -4.88 -12.63
CA LYS A 198 9.72 -5.19 -13.72
C LYS A 198 9.18 -4.96 -15.13
N LEU A 199 7.91 -4.58 -15.32
CA LEU A 199 7.37 -4.32 -16.66
C LEU A 199 8.05 -3.10 -17.29
N THR A 200 8.31 -3.17 -18.60
CA THR A 200 8.89 -2.06 -19.36
C THR A 200 8.17 -1.82 -20.68
N GLY A 201 8.35 -0.64 -21.28
CA GLY A 201 7.87 -0.31 -22.61
C GLY A 201 6.35 -0.43 -22.79
N ALA A 202 5.93 -0.93 -23.94
CA ALA A 202 4.51 -1.01 -24.31
C ALA A 202 3.68 -1.92 -23.40
N GLU A 203 4.27 -2.99 -22.88
CA GLU A 203 3.60 -3.90 -21.93
C GLU A 203 3.33 -3.18 -20.60
N ARG A 204 4.32 -2.42 -20.10
CA ARG A 204 4.15 -1.57 -18.92
C ARG A 204 3.05 -0.53 -19.14
N ASP A 205 3.06 0.14 -20.28
CA ASP A 205 2.10 1.22 -20.54
C ASP A 205 0.67 0.70 -20.69
N ALA A 206 0.49 -0.46 -21.32
CA ALA A 206 -0.80 -1.15 -21.39
C ALA A 206 -1.29 -1.56 -20.00
N ALA A 207 -0.45 -2.24 -19.22
CA ALA A 207 -0.80 -2.69 -17.88
C ALA A 207 -1.06 -1.53 -16.91
N ALA A 208 -0.30 -0.44 -17.00
CA ALA A 208 -0.48 0.76 -16.19
C ALA A 208 -1.81 1.48 -16.46
N ALA A 209 -2.32 1.40 -17.70
CA ALA A 209 -3.58 2.02 -18.09
C ALA A 209 -4.81 1.31 -17.50
N GLU A 210 -4.71 0.02 -17.18
CA GLU A 210 -5.82 -0.78 -16.64
C GLU A 210 -5.55 -1.36 -15.24
N GLY A 211 -4.34 -1.19 -14.70
CA GLY A 211 -3.97 -1.68 -13.37
C GLY A 211 -4.84 -1.08 -12.27
N ALA A 212 -5.52 -1.94 -11.51
CA ALA A 212 -6.44 -1.49 -10.47
C ALA A 212 -5.67 -0.82 -9.33
N ARG A 213 -6.28 0.23 -8.76
CA ARG A 213 -5.77 0.89 -7.55
C ARG A 213 -5.81 -0.07 -6.37
N THR A 214 -4.81 0.01 -5.50
CA THR A 214 -4.66 -0.85 -4.32
C THR A 214 -5.43 -0.34 -3.09
N VAL A 215 -6.30 0.67 -3.26
CA VAL A 215 -7.02 1.34 -2.16
C VAL A 215 -8.11 0.47 -1.51
N PRO A 216 -9.04 -0.16 -2.25
CA PRO A 216 -10.15 -0.84 -1.59
C PRO A 216 -9.88 -2.33 -1.32
N PRO A 217 -10.50 -2.89 -0.26
CA PRO A 217 -10.59 -4.33 -0.06
C PRO A 217 -11.34 -5.02 -1.20
N ARG A 218 -10.85 -6.17 -1.66
CA ARG A 218 -11.48 -6.98 -2.73
C ARG A 218 -11.45 -8.48 -2.42
N GLU A 219 -11.98 -9.30 -3.33
CA GLU A 219 -12.14 -10.75 -3.19
C GLU A 219 -10.84 -11.48 -2.83
N HIS A 220 -9.70 -10.97 -3.27
CA HIS A 220 -8.39 -11.57 -3.03
C HIS A 220 -7.74 -11.17 -1.69
N GLY A 221 -8.39 -10.32 -0.89
CA GLY A 221 -7.93 -9.88 0.43
C GLY A 221 -7.29 -8.49 0.50
N GLY A 222 -6.48 -8.09 -0.49
CA GLY A 222 -5.69 -6.84 -0.41
C GLY A 222 -6.50 -5.60 0.00
N ASN A 223 -5.88 -4.81 0.88
CA ASN A 223 -6.32 -3.63 1.64
C ASN A 223 -7.55 -3.81 2.54
N CYS A 224 -7.50 -4.81 3.42
CA CYS A 224 -8.45 -4.98 4.53
C CYS A 224 -7.85 -4.48 5.87
N ASP A 225 -7.24 -3.29 5.82
CA ASP A 225 -6.74 -2.42 6.90
C ASP A 225 -6.53 -3.06 8.28
#